data_AF-A0A5C7Q9S3-F1
#
_entry.id   AF-A0A5C7Q9S3-F1
#
_cell.length_a   1.000
_cell.length_b   1.000
_cell.length_c   1.000
_cell.angle_alpha   90.00
_cell.angle_beta   90.00
_cell.angle_gamma   90.00
#
_symmetry.space_group_name_H-M   'P 1'
#
loop_
_entity.id
_entity.type
_entity.pdbx_description
1 polymer ?
#
loop_
_entity_poly.entity_id
_entity_poly.type
_entity_poly.pdbx_seq_one_letter_code
_entity_poly.pdbx_strand_id
1 'polypeptide(L)'
;MALRPTLLMTLIAAAAVAGCALEVQNRQPAQELAQAAKPPGSVYTGWRVFQERCAGCHGEAATGSSQAPDLLMRVRTLGPRGFMSRVLFRYDWGLRDVPPEGESPAREALVDEILQRRQGALVMPAWQGEPQVQAHIADLYAWLSARADSHA
;
A
#
# COMPACT_ATOMS: atom_id res chain seq x y z
N MET A 1 39.32 -16.65 -43.71
CA MET A 1 38.51 -15.43 -43.86
C MET A 1 38.62 -14.65 -42.56
N ALA A 2 39.58 -13.72 -42.46
CA ALA A 2 39.85 -12.98 -41.22
C ALA A 2 38.77 -11.90 -41.03
N LEU A 3 38.03 -11.95 -39.91
CA LEU A 3 37.12 -10.88 -39.54
C LEU A 3 37.92 -9.58 -39.37
N ARG A 4 37.52 -8.53 -40.08
CA ARG A 4 38.16 -7.21 -39.98
C ARG A 4 37.92 -6.66 -38.57
N PRO A 5 38.93 -6.11 -37.88
CA PRO A 5 38.81 -5.60 -36.51
C PRO A 5 37.74 -4.48 -36.38
N THR A 6 37.50 -3.74 -37.45
CA THR A 6 36.39 -2.78 -37.55
C THR A 6 35.02 -3.44 -37.43
N LEU A 7 34.83 -4.63 -38.00
CA LEU A 7 33.57 -5.39 -37.94
C LEU A 7 33.30 -5.90 -36.52
N LEU A 8 34.37 -6.30 -35.81
CA LEU A 8 34.31 -6.74 -34.42
C LEU A 8 33.97 -5.57 -33.48
N MET A 9 34.58 -4.39 -33.68
CA MET A 9 34.25 -3.19 -32.91
C MET A 9 32.80 -2.72 -33.13
N THR A 10 32.30 -2.76 -34.37
CA THR A 10 30.90 -2.41 -34.65
C THR A 10 29.91 -3.38 -33.98
N LEU A 11 30.23 -4.66 -33.91
CA LEU A 11 29.40 -5.67 -33.25
C LEU A 11 29.34 -5.46 -31.73
N ILE A 12 30.48 -5.16 -31.10
CA ILE A 12 30.56 -4.89 -29.66
C ILE A 12 29.77 -3.61 -29.30
N ALA A 13 29.91 -2.56 -30.11
CA ALA A 13 29.15 -1.32 -29.91
C ALA A 13 27.63 -1.55 -30.03
N ALA A 14 27.18 -2.32 -31.04
CA ALA A 14 25.77 -2.65 -31.21
C ALA A 14 25.20 -3.48 -30.04
N ALA A 15 25.98 -4.43 -29.50
CA ALA A 15 25.58 -5.23 -28.35
C ALA A 15 25.44 -4.39 -27.07
N ALA A 16 26.35 -3.44 -26.84
CA ALA A 16 26.28 -2.54 -25.68
C ALA A 16 25.03 -1.63 -25.73
N VAL A 17 24.71 -1.08 -26.90
CA VAL A 17 23.51 -0.23 -27.08
C VAL A 17 22.22 -1.05 -26.92
N ALA A 18 22.18 -2.29 -27.41
CA ALA A 18 21.04 -3.19 -27.24
C ALA A 18 20.83 -3.59 -25.76
N GLY A 19 21.90 -3.79 -25.00
CA GLY A 19 21.83 -4.08 -23.55
C GLY A 19 21.19 -2.94 -22.75
N CYS A 20 21.58 -1.68 -23.02
CA CYS A 20 20.97 -0.52 -22.37
C CYS A 20 19.49 -0.36 -22.72
N ALA A 21 19.10 -0.63 -23.96
CA ALA A 21 17.70 -0.57 -24.38
C ALA A 21 16.84 -1.59 -23.62
N LEU A 22 17.30 -2.84 -23.46
CA LEU A 22 16.57 -3.84 -22.68
C LEU A 22 16.42 -3.47 -21.20
N GLU A 23 17.44 -2.89 -20.56
CA GLU A 23 17.34 -2.45 -19.16
C GLU A 23 16.35 -1.28 -18.98
N VAL A 24 16.37 -0.29 -19.88
CA VAL A 24 15.43 0.85 -19.82
C VAL A 24 14.00 0.39 -20.10
N GLN A 25 13.81 -0.51 -21.06
CA GLN A 25 12.50 -1.00 -21.47
C GLN A 25 11.88 -1.95 -20.43
N ASN A 26 12.68 -2.63 -19.61
CA ASN A 26 12.20 -3.36 -18.44
C ASN A 26 11.92 -2.46 -17.22
N ARG A 27 12.63 -1.33 -17.07
CA ARG A 27 12.42 -0.41 -15.95
C ARG A 27 11.12 0.40 -16.06
N GLN A 28 10.74 0.85 -17.25
CA GLN A 28 9.50 1.61 -17.45
C GLN A 28 8.24 0.89 -16.95
N PRO A 29 7.91 -0.35 -17.40
CA PRO A 29 6.73 -1.06 -16.93
C PRO A 29 6.81 -1.39 -15.43
N ALA A 30 8.01 -1.66 -14.89
CA ALA A 30 8.17 -1.86 -13.44
C ALA A 30 7.87 -0.58 -12.64
N GLN A 31 8.27 0.59 -13.13
CA GLN A 31 7.98 1.88 -12.53
C GLN A 31 6.48 2.24 -12.63
N GLU A 32 5.86 1.98 -13.78
CA GLU A 32 4.42 2.19 -13.96
C GLU A 32 3.60 1.30 -13.02
N LEU A 33 3.97 0.02 -12.89
CA LEU A 33 3.34 -0.90 -11.92
C LEU A 33 3.57 -0.44 -10.48
N ALA A 34 4.78 0.00 -10.13
CA ALA A 34 5.08 0.51 -8.78
C ALA A 34 4.30 1.80 -8.47
N GLN A 35 4.13 2.68 -9.46
CA GLN A 35 3.37 3.91 -9.31
C GLN A 35 1.86 3.64 -9.25
N ALA A 36 1.36 2.65 -9.99
CA ALA A 36 -0.04 2.20 -9.92
C ALA A 36 -0.36 1.45 -8.62
N ALA A 37 0.63 0.75 -8.04
CA ALA A 37 0.51 0.03 -6.77
C ALA A 37 0.64 0.95 -5.53
N LYS A 38 1.01 2.22 -5.72
CA LYS A 38 1.19 3.17 -4.64
C LYS A 38 -0.16 3.37 -3.91
N PRO A 39 -0.21 3.14 -2.59
CA PRO A 39 -1.47 3.26 -1.89
C PRO A 39 -2.05 4.67 -2.00
N PRO A 40 -3.38 4.81 -2.07
CA PRO A 40 -4.02 6.11 -1.95
C PRO A 40 -3.68 6.71 -0.58
N GLY A 41 -3.36 8.01 -0.53
CA GLY A 41 -3.10 8.74 0.71
C GLY A 41 -1.75 9.47 0.79
N SER A 42 -1.58 10.25 1.83
CA SER A 42 -0.42 11.06 2.18
C SER A 42 0.36 10.41 3.32
N VAL A 43 1.61 10.02 3.04
CA VAL A 43 2.55 9.46 4.03
C VAL A 43 2.71 10.41 5.24
N TYR A 44 2.79 11.72 4.99
CA TYR A 44 2.96 12.70 6.06
C TYR A 44 1.71 12.83 6.94
N THR A 45 0.53 12.84 6.33
CA THR A 45 -0.73 12.90 7.09
C THR A 45 -0.89 11.62 7.92
N GLY A 46 -0.55 10.46 7.36
CA GLY A 46 -0.59 9.17 8.05
C GLY A 46 0.35 9.14 9.25
N TRP A 47 1.58 9.63 9.08
CA TRP A 47 2.54 9.80 10.17
C TRP A 47 1.94 10.63 11.31
N ARG A 48 1.39 11.82 11.01
CA ARG A 48 0.82 12.70 12.03
C ARG A 48 -0.27 12.01 12.84
N VAL A 49 -1.24 11.40 12.15
CA VAL A 49 -2.33 10.68 12.82
C VAL A 49 -1.78 9.53 13.67
N PHE A 50 -0.78 8.80 13.16
CA PHE A 50 -0.15 7.71 13.89
C PHE A 50 0.55 8.20 15.17
N GLN A 51 1.34 9.28 15.09
CA GLN A 51 2.01 9.85 16.25
C GLN A 51 1.01 10.31 17.32
N GLU A 52 -0.07 10.97 16.91
CA GLU A 52 -1.06 11.52 17.82
C GLU A 52 -1.92 10.44 18.49
N ARG A 53 -2.15 9.29 17.83
CA ARG A 53 -3.19 8.32 18.26
C ARG A 53 -2.69 6.91 18.53
N CYS A 54 -1.56 6.51 17.96
CA CYS A 54 -1.15 5.09 17.90
C CYS A 54 0.24 4.86 18.51
N ALA A 55 1.15 5.82 18.36
CA ALA A 55 2.54 5.68 18.79
C ALA A 55 2.70 5.44 20.30
N GLY A 56 1.78 5.94 21.12
CA GLY A 56 1.82 5.74 22.58
C GLY A 56 1.83 4.27 23.01
N CYS A 57 1.19 3.39 22.24
CA CYS A 57 1.16 1.95 22.53
C CYS A 57 2.05 1.16 21.57
N HIS A 58 2.06 1.51 20.29
CA HIS A 58 2.77 0.76 19.25
C HIS A 58 4.22 1.22 19.00
N GLY A 59 4.70 2.19 19.76
CA GLY A 59 6.00 2.83 19.58
C GLY A 59 6.00 3.80 18.39
N GLU A 60 6.84 4.82 18.45
CA GLU A 60 6.96 5.85 17.40
C GLU A 60 7.29 5.27 16.02
N ALA A 61 8.08 4.19 16.01
CA ALA A 61 8.47 3.50 14.79
C ALA A 61 7.41 2.50 14.27
N ALA A 62 6.31 2.30 14.99
CA ALA A 62 5.31 1.25 14.77
C ALA A 62 5.82 -0.20 14.92
N THR A 63 7.01 -0.38 15.51
CA THR A 63 7.68 -1.67 15.75
C THR A 63 7.16 -2.41 16.99
N GLY A 64 6.12 -1.87 17.64
CA GLY A 64 5.54 -2.44 18.85
C GLY A 64 6.29 -2.05 20.12
N SER A 65 5.71 -2.47 21.24
CA SER A 65 6.24 -2.30 22.59
C SER A 65 5.79 -3.49 23.47
N SER A 66 6.12 -3.46 24.76
CA SER A 66 5.52 -4.39 25.73
C SER A 66 4.00 -4.27 25.84
N GLN A 67 3.41 -3.15 25.40
CA GLN A 67 1.98 -2.86 25.51
C GLN A 67 1.20 -3.27 24.26
N ALA A 68 1.82 -3.26 23.07
CA ALA A 68 1.14 -3.52 21.83
C ALA A 68 2.08 -4.08 20.74
N PRO A 69 1.58 -4.89 19.79
CA PRO A 69 2.41 -5.59 18.82
C PRO A 69 2.99 -4.66 17.74
N ASP A 70 4.03 -5.16 17.05
CA ASP A 70 4.55 -4.59 15.81
C ASP A 70 3.47 -4.54 14.72
N LEU A 71 3.22 -3.34 14.19
CA LEU A 71 2.24 -3.12 13.13
C LEU A 71 2.86 -3.25 11.74
N LEU A 72 4.17 -2.99 11.59
CA LEU A 72 4.87 -3.16 10.32
C LEU A 72 4.80 -4.61 9.86
N MET A 73 5.05 -5.56 10.76
CA MET A 73 4.93 -7.00 10.46
C MET A 73 3.53 -7.41 10.00
N ARG A 74 2.49 -6.78 10.56
CA ARG A 74 1.10 -7.05 10.17
C ARG A 74 0.74 -6.41 8.85
N VAL A 75 1.23 -5.20 8.59
CA VAL A 75 0.94 -4.47 7.35
C VAL A 75 1.65 -5.09 6.15
N ARG A 76 2.83 -5.71 6.31
CA ARG A 76 3.51 -6.45 5.24
C ARG A 76 2.64 -7.51 4.57
N THR A 77 1.85 -8.21 5.37
CA THR A 77 0.98 -9.29 4.88
C THR A 77 -0.42 -8.80 4.50
N LEU A 78 -0.77 -7.56 4.88
CA LEU A 78 -2.05 -6.95 4.55
C LEU A 78 -1.88 -5.96 3.39
N GLY A 79 -2.38 -6.34 2.21
CA GLY A 79 -2.60 -5.38 1.13
C GLY A 79 -3.58 -4.26 1.55
N PRO A 80 -3.69 -3.17 0.75
CA PRO A 80 -4.50 -2.00 1.10
C PRO A 80 -5.96 -2.36 1.44
N ARG A 81 -6.55 -3.27 0.65
CA ARG A 81 -7.89 -3.83 0.89
C ARG A 81 -8.00 -4.55 2.22
N GLY A 82 -7.06 -5.42 2.53
CA GLY A 82 -7.05 -6.18 3.78
C GLY A 82 -6.89 -5.28 4.99
N PHE A 83 -6.02 -4.27 4.90
CA PHE A 83 -5.85 -3.27 5.95
C PHE A 83 -7.14 -2.47 6.18
N MET A 84 -7.73 -1.90 5.12
CA MET A 84 -8.96 -1.12 5.22
C MET A 84 -10.12 -1.96 5.74
N SER A 85 -10.28 -3.19 5.23
CA SER A 85 -11.29 -4.13 5.73
C SER A 85 -11.08 -4.45 7.21
N ARG A 86 -9.85 -4.61 7.67
CA ARG A 86 -9.57 -4.78 9.10
C ARG A 86 -9.88 -3.51 9.88
N VAL A 87 -9.47 -2.33 9.46
CA VAL A 87 -9.72 -1.10 10.22
C VAL A 87 -11.23 -0.78 10.29
N LEU A 88 -11.94 -0.92 9.17
CA LEU A 88 -13.37 -0.62 9.06
C LEU A 88 -14.26 -1.65 9.77
N PHE A 89 -13.86 -2.93 9.79
CA PHE A 89 -14.71 -4.02 10.28
C PHE A 89 -14.10 -4.81 11.45
N ARG A 90 -13.01 -4.36 12.08
CA ARG A 90 -12.34 -5.09 13.19
C ARG A 90 -13.26 -5.30 14.39
N TYR A 91 -14.17 -4.38 14.58
CA TYR A 91 -15.14 -4.44 15.63
C TYR A 91 -16.48 -4.26 14.95
N ASP A 92 -17.27 -5.32 14.91
CA ASP A 92 -18.67 -5.22 14.55
C ASP A 92 -19.38 -4.36 15.63
N TRP A 93 -19.31 -3.04 15.48
CA TRP A 93 -19.98 -2.05 16.33
C TRP A 93 -21.44 -1.88 15.88
N GLY A 94 -22.21 -2.98 15.77
CA GLY A 94 -23.67 -2.91 15.71
C GLY A 94 -24.38 -3.59 14.54
N LEU A 95 -23.74 -4.45 13.74
CA LEU A 95 -24.46 -5.32 12.81
C LEU A 95 -25.04 -6.51 13.57
N ARG A 96 -26.03 -6.26 14.43
CA ARG A 96 -26.75 -7.32 15.16
C ARG A 96 -27.57 -8.24 14.23
N ASP A 97 -27.58 -7.98 12.92
CA ASP A 97 -28.37 -8.74 11.92
C ASP A 97 -27.56 -9.26 10.72
N VAL A 98 -26.22 -9.23 10.73
CA VAL A 98 -25.40 -9.87 9.67
C VAL A 98 -24.83 -11.18 10.19
N PRO A 99 -25.19 -12.35 9.62
CA PRO A 99 -24.68 -13.64 10.06
C PRO A 99 -23.14 -13.69 10.02
N PRO A 100 -22.50 -14.34 11.01
CA PRO A 100 -21.06 -14.33 11.16
C PRO A 100 -20.40 -15.38 10.26
N GLU A 101 -20.49 -15.25 8.93
CA GLU A 101 -19.78 -16.17 8.04
C GLU A 101 -19.16 -15.50 6.82
N GLY A 102 -17.83 -15.63 6.75
CA GLY A 102 -17.07 -15.69 5.50
C GLY A 102 -16.82 -14.39 4.75
N GLU A 103 -15.85 -14.45 3.86
CA GLU A 103 -15.57 -13.50 2.78
C GLU A 103 -16.82 -13.34 1.89
N SER A 104 -17.81 -12.58 2.37
CA SER A 104 -19.04 -12.37 1.63
C SER A 104 -18.73 -11.55 0.37
N PRO A 105 -19.19 -11.96 -0.82
CA PRO A 105 -19.06 -11.18 -2.05
C PRO A 105 -19.60 -9.75 -1.92
N ALA A 106 -20.57 -9.53 -1.01
CA ALA A 106 -21.09 -8.21 -0.69
C ALA A 106 -20.08 -7.33 0.05
N ARG A 107 -19.24 -7.92 0.91
CA ARG A 107 -18.17 -7.21 1.63
C ARG A 107 -17.03 -6.85 0.68
N GLU A 108 -16.67 -7.75 -0.22
CA GLU A 108 -15.65 -7.47 -1.25
C GLU A 108 -16.12 -6.39 -2.22
N ALA A 109 -17.36 -6.48 -2.71
CA ALA A 109 -17.95 -5.46 -3.58
C ALA A 109 -18.02 -4.09 -2.90
N LEU A 110 -18.37 -4.04 -1.60
CA LEU A 110 -18.34 -2.81 -0.83
C LEU A 110 -16.91 -2.25 -0.78
N VAL A 111 -15.90 -3.06 -0.41
CA VAL A 111 -14.49 -2.66 -0.35
C VAL A 111 -13.98 -2.13 -1.68
N ASP A 112 -14.30 -2.81 -2.78
CA ASP A 112 -13.91 -2.38 -4.13
C ASP A 112 -14.61 -1.06 -4.51
N GLU A 113 -15.87 -0.84 -4.09
CA GLU A 113 -16.57 0.44 -4.26
C GLU A 113 -15.92 1.57 -3.44
N ILE A 114 -15.50 1.31 -2.19
CA ILE A 114 -14.75 2.28 -1.37
C ILE A 114 -13.48 2.73 -2.09
N LEU A 115 -12.76 1.76 -2.67
CA LEU A 115 -11.50 2.02 -3.34
C LEU A 115 -11.67 2.72 -4.69
N GLN A 116 -12.73 2.40 -5.41
CA GLN A 116 -13.05 3.03 -6.70
C GLN A 116 -13.62 4.44 -6.53
N ARG A 117 -14.35 4.72 -5.44
CA ARG A 117 -14.78 6.08 -5.10
C ARG A 117 -13.58 6.92 -4.65
N ARG A 118 -12.92 7.54 -5.62
CA ARG A 118 -11.90 8.57 -5.42
C ARG A 118 -12.41 9.83 -4.69
N GLN A 119 -13.73 9.99 -4.49
CA GLN A 119 -14.34 11.09 -3.75
C GLN A 119 -15.65 10.62 -3.10
N GLY A 120 -15.74 10.69 -1.77
CA GLY A 120 -16.99 10.47 -1.02
C GLY A 120 -16.85 9.49 0.14
N ALA A 121 -16.94 10.02 1.35
CA ALA A 121 -16.73 9.34 2.64
C ALA A 121 -17.54 8.06 2.81
N LEU A 122 -16.90 6.96 3.24
CA LEU A 122 -17.64 5.99 4.03
C LEU A 122 -17.83 6.50 5.45
N VAL A 123 -19.10 6.52 5.84
CA VAL A 123 -19.55 6.90 7.18
C VAL A 123 -19.31 5.72 8.12
N MET A 124 -18.25 5.81 8.93
CA MET A 124 -18.01 4.89 10.04
C MET A 124 -18.63 5.44 11.33
N PRO A 125 -19.49 4.70 12.04
CA PRO A 125 -20.26 5.21 13.19
C PRO A 125 -19.42 5.78 14.34
N ALA A 126 -18.21 5.24 14.58
CA ALA A 126 -17.31 5.74 15.62
C ALA A 126 -16.68 7.11 15.31
N TRP A 127 -16.84 7.62 14.08
CA TRP A 127 -16.18 8.83 13.58
C TRP A 127 -17.13 9.78 12.83
N GLN A 128 -18.44 9.71 13.13
CA GLN A 128 -19.47 10.67 12.72
C GLN A 128 -19.44 11.17 11.26
N GLY A 129 -19.27 10.28 10.28
CA GLY A 129 -19.62 10.60 8.87
C GLY A 129 -18.77 11.66 8.16
N GLU A 130 -17.58 11.94 8.64
CA GLU A 130 -16.69 12.96 8.05
C GLU A 130 -15.78 12.40 6.93
N PRO A 131 -15.78 12.99 5.71
CA PRO A 131 -14.91 12.58 4.60
C PRO A 131 -13.41 12.57 4.87
N GLN A 132 -12.97 13.33 5.87
CA GLN A 132 -11.56 13.39 6.28
C GLN A 132 -11.09 12.08 6.91
N VAL A 133 -11.99 11.30 7.53
CA VAL A 133 -11.65 10.05 8.23
C VAL A 133 -11.16 8.97 7.26
N GLN A 134 -11.81 8.87 6.09
CA GLN A 134 -11.40 7.90 5.08
C GLN A 134 -10.05 8.24 4.45
N ALA A 135 -9.78 9.53 4.25
CA ALA A 135 -8.44 10.01 3.89
C ALA A 135 -7.43 9.54 4.94
N HIS A 136 -7.72 9.70 6.22
CA HIS A 136 -6.81 9.30 7.29
C HIS A 136 -6.54 7.78 7.36
N ILE A 137 -7.50 6.91 7.04
CA ILE A 137 -7.25 5.46 7.00
C ILE A 137 -6.31 5.11 5.84
N ALA A 138 -6.53 5.72 4.68
CA ALA A 138 -5.67 5.55 3.50
C ALA A 138 -4.26 6.12 3.76
N ASP A 139 -4.19 7.31 4.37
CA ASP A 139 -2.95 7.95 4.81
C ASP A 139 -2.17 7.08 5.81
N LEU A 140 -2.86 6.50 6.81
CA LEU A 140 -2.28 5.58 7.78
C LEU A 140 -1.69 4.34 7.11
N TYR A 141 -2.42 3.75 6.14
CA TYR A 141 -1.89 2.63 5.37
C TYR A 141 -0.65 3.05 4.58
N ALA A 142 -0.70 4.18 3.88
CA ALA A 142 0.42 4.69 3.08
C ALA A 142 1.70 4.91 3.92
N TRP A 143 1.56 5.42 5.14
CA TRP A 143 2.70 5.58 6.05
C TRP A 143 3.22 4.24 6.58
N LEU A 144 2.34 3.36 7.06
CA LEU A 144 2.74 2.06 7.62
C LEU A 144 3.38 1.14 6.55
N SER A 145 2.84 1.12 5.33
CA SER A 145 3.35 0.29 4.24
C SER A 145 4.72 0.78 3.76
N ALA A 146 4.90 2.10 3.59
CA ALA A 146 6.19 2.66 3.21
C ALA A 146 7.30 2.31 4.22
N ARG A 147 6.95 2.28 5.52
CA ARG A 147 7.88 1.85 6.58
C ARG A 147 8.11 0.34 6.54
N ALA A 148 7.05 -0.44 6.41
CA ALA A 148 7.14 -1.89 6.33
C ALA A 148 8.11 -2.35 5.23
N ASP A 149 8.09 -1.69 4.06
CA ASP A 149 8.97 -1.96 2.92
C ASP A 149 10.42 -1.54 3.17
N SER A 150 10.66 -0.46 3.93
CA SER A 150 12.00 0.04 4.24
C SER A 150 12.77 -0.78 5.29
N HIS A 151 12.08 -1.67 6.00
CA HIS A 151 12.63 -2.51 7.07
C HIS A 151 12.79 -3.99 6.63
N ALA A 152 12.63 -4.29 5.34
CA ALA A 152 12.66 -5.66 4.80
C ALA A 152 14.09 -6.17 4.56
#